data_AF-A0A7G8E5H8-F1
#
_entry.id   AF-A0A7G8E5H8-F1
#
_cell.length_a   1.000
_cell.length_b   1.000
_cell.length_c   1.000
_cell.angle_alpha   90.00
_cell.angle_beta   90.00
_cell.angle_gamma   90.00
#
_symmetry.space_group_name_H-M   'P 1'
#
loop_
_entity.id
_entity.type
_entity.pdbx_description
1 polymer ?
#
loop_
_entity_poly.entity_id
_entity_poly.type
_entity_poly.pdbx_seq_one_letter_code
_entity_poly.pdbx_strand_id
1 'polypeptide(L)'
;MSDRISKDASEAWRDHVLKQVVGYLETNRDAIIDGFESENAHNLKREDIEQSDLLDFDVSVTLHRDQSSSFGLGFGFFKANMIR
;
A
#
# COMPACT_ATOMS: atom_id res chain seq x y z
N MET A 1 32.07 0.49 -11.67
CA MET A 1 31.90 -0.65 -10.75
C MET A 1 30.45 -0.63 -10.32
N SER A 2 29.67 -1.64 -10.66
CA SER A 2 28.23 -1.63 -10.34
C SER A 2 28.09 -2.01 -8.87
N ASP A 3 27.86 -1.02 -8.01
CA ASP A 3 27.56 -1.21 -6.60
C ASP A 3 26.27 -2.04 -6.49
N ARG A 4 26.44 -3.36 -6.43
CA ARG A 4 25.34 -4.30 -6.25
C ARG A 4 24.85 -4.12 -4.82
N ILE A 5 23.75 -3.39 -4.69
CA ILE A 5 22.97 -3.31 -3.44
C ILE A 5 22.59 -4.75 -3.05
N SER A 6 22.82 -5.11 -1.79
CA SER A 6 22.48 -6.45 -1.30
C SER A 6 20.96 -6.67 -1.33
N LYS A 7 20.55 -7.95 -1.36
CA LYS A 7 19.14 -8.34 -1.25
C LYS A 7 18.52 -7.78 0.04
N ASP A 8 19.24 -7.91 1.15
CA ASP A 8 18.83 -7.42 2.47
C ASP A 8 18.62 -5.90 2.49
N ALA A 9 19.49 -5.12 1.83
CA ALA A 9 19.32 -3.67 1.73
C ALA A 9 18.11 -3.31 0.85
N SER A 10 17.85 -4.10 -0.20
CA SER A 10 16.66 -3.93 -1.04
C SER A 10 15.37 -4.29 -0.30
N GLU A 11 15.41 -5.31 0.55
CA GLU A 11 14.28 -5.71 1.40
C GLU A 11 14.03 -4.68 2.52
N ALA A 12 15.08 -4.16 3.17
CA ALA A 12 14.96 -3.09 4.16
C ALA A 12 14.35 -1.82 3.56
N TRP A 13 14.69 -1.49 2.31
CA TRP A 13 14.05 -0.40 1.58
C TRP A 13 12.57 -0.68 1.29
N ARG A 14 12.21 -1.90 0.85
CA ARG A 14 10.81 -2.30 0.63
C ARG A 14 9.98 -2.14 1.91
N ASP A 15 10.48 -2.68 3.02
CA ASP A 15 9.82 -2.60 4.32
C ASP A 15 9.67 -1.15 4.79
N HIS A 16 10.70 -0.31 4.61
CA HIS A 16 10.62 1.10 4.94
C HIS A 16 9.54 1.83 4.13
N VAL A 17 9.51 1.66 2.80
CA VAL A 17 8.50 2.29 1.94
C VAL A 17 7.10 1.83 2.32
N LEU A 18 6.93 0.52 2.53
CA LEU A 18 5.66 -0.05 2.94
C LEU A 18 5.17 0.55 4.27
N LYS A 19 6.04 0.66 5.28
CA LYS A 19 5.70 1.32 6.56
C LYS A 19 5.28 2.77 6.38
N GLN A 20 5.93 3.52 5.49
CA GLN A 20 5.54 4.89 5.19
C GLN A 20 4.16 4.96 4.52
N VAL A 21 3.87 4.04 3.59
CA VAL A 21 2.57 3.97 2.92
C VAL A 21 1.46 3.62 3.91
N VAL A 22 1.64 2.58 4.73
CA VAL A 22 0.67 2.19 5.76
C VAL A 22 0.45 3.34 6.75
N GLY A 23 1.53 3.93 7.27
CA GLY A 23 1.42 5.06 8.21
C GLY A 23 0.71 6.28 7.59
N TYR A 24 0.93 6.55 6.30
CA TYR A 24 0.20 7.60 5.59
C TYR A 24 -1.29 7.28 5.50
N LEU A 25 -1.66 6.06 5.11
CA LEU A 25 -3.06 5.65 4.99
C LEU A 25 -3.79 5.69 6.34
N GLU A 26 -3.14 5.23 7.42
CA GLU A 26 -3.69 5.31 8.78
C GLU A 26 -3.88 6.76 9.23
N THR A 27 -2.87 7.61 9.04
CA THR A 27 -2.91 9.02 9.48
C THR A 27 -3.91 9.85 8.68
N ASN A 28 -4.09 9.55 7.40
CA ASN A 28 -4.90 10.34 6.47
C ASN A 28 -6.23 9.66 6.11
N ARG A 29 -6.62 8.60 6.83
CA ARG A 29 -7.85 7.83 6.58
C ARG A 29 -9.05 8.72 6.32
N ASP A 30 -9.37 9.61 7.26
CA ASP A 30 -10.57 10.44 7.19
C ASP A 30 -10.51 11.42 6.02
N ALA A 31 -9.33 12.02 5.76
CA ALA A 31 -9.13 12.92 4.62
C ALA A 31 -9.26 12.20 3.26
N ILE A 32 -8.82 10.94 3.17
CA ILE A 32 -9.00 10.11 1.98
C ILE A 32 -10.49 9.81 1.76
N ILE A 33 -11.21 9.46 2.83
CA ILE A 33 -12.66 9.21 2.76
C ILE A 33 -13.41 10.49 2.36
N ASP A 34 -13.09 11.64 2.96
CA ASP A 34 -13.71 12.93 2.63
C ASP A 34 -13.46 13.35 1.18
N GLY A 35 -12.22 13.17 0.71
CA GLY A 35 -11.86 13.41 -0.68
C GLY A 35 -12.70 12.56 -1.62
N PHE A 36 -12.77 11.25 -1.37
CA PHE A 36 -13.59 10.34 -2.16
C PHE A 36 -15.08 10.70 -2.10
N GLU A 37 -15.63 11.00 -0.92
CA GLU A 37 -17.03 11.39 -0.77
C GLU A 37 -17.37 12.64 -1.60
N SER A 38 -16.47 13.62 -1.65
CA SER A 38 -16.67 14.87 -2.39
C SER A 38 -16.57 14.73 -3.91
N GLU A 39 -15.81 13.74 -4.41
CA GLU A 39 -15.52 13.56 -5.84
C GLU A 39 -16.26 12.38 -6.48
N ASN A 40 -16.81 11.44 -5.68
CA ASN A 40 -17.35 10.22 -6.24
C ASN A 40 -18.70 10.42 -6.95
N ALA A 41 -18.80 9.94 -8.18
CA ALA A 41 -20.04 9.92 -8.96
C ALA A 41 -21.01 8.79 -8.56
N HIS A 42 -20.65 7.99 -7.54
CA HIS A 42 -21.32 6.77 -7.15
C HIS A 42 -22.27 6.96 -5.96
N ASN A 43 -22.36 8.17 -5.40
CA ASN A 43 -23.12 8.52 -4.20
C ASN A 43 -22.79 7.62 -3.00
N LEU A 44 -21.57 7.09 -2.94
CA LEU A 44 -21.07 6.37 -1.77
C LEU A 44 -20.79 7.38 -0.68
N LYS A 45 -21.43 7.19 0.46
CA LYS A 45 -21.20 8.02 1.63
C LYS A 45 -20.09 7.45 2.51
N ARG A 46 -19.55 8.29 3.39
CA ARG A 46 -18.64 7.85 4.44
C ARG A 46 -19.17 6.62 5.18
N GLU A 47 -20.45 6.62 5.56
CA GLU A 47 -21.03 5.50 6.32
C GLU A 47 -20.99 4.18 5.53
N ASP A 48 -21.21 4.22 4.22
CA ASP A 48 -21.16 3.02 3.37
C ASP A 48 -19.74 2.45 3.31
N ILE A 49 -18.73 3.33 3.26
CA ILE A 49 -17.31 2.98 3.23
C ILE A 49 -16.88 2.34 4.56
N GLU A 50 -17.34 2.90 5.68
CA GLU A 50 -17.00 2.40 7.01
C GLU A 50 -17.72 1.10 7.37
N GLN A 51 -18.94 0.88 6.88
CA GLN A 51 -19.77 -0.28 7.25
C GLN A 51 -19.66 -1.47 6.30
N SER A 52 -19.13 -1.28 5.08
CA SER A 52 -19.13 -2.31 4.03
C SER A 52 -17.77 -2.99 3.83
N ASP A 53 -16.92 -3.01 4.85
CA ASP A 53 -15.55 -3.56 4.81
C ASP A 53 -14.66 -2.95 3.70
N LEU A 54 -15.03 -1.79 3.14
CA LEU A 54 -14.28 -1.13 2.06
C LEU A 54 -12.94 -0.54 2.52
N LEU A 55 -12.69 -0.57 3.83
CA LEU A 55 -11.42 -0.20 4.46
C LEU A 55 -10.51 -1.41 4.73
N ASP A 56 -10.99 -2.64 4.51
CA ASP A 56 -10.19 -3.86 4.59
C ASP A 56 -9.56 -4.16 3.21
N PHE A 57 -8.33 -3.66 2.99
CA PHE A 57 -7.62 -3.86 1.73
C PHE A 57 -6.12 -4.10 1.94
N ASP A 58 -5.52 -4.83 0.99
CA ASP A 58 -4.11 -5.19 1.04
C ASP A 58 -3.25 -4.24 0.22
N VAL A 59 -2.12 -3.82 0.81
CA VAL A 59 -1.13 -2.97 0.16
C VAL A 59 0.17 -3.74 -0.03
N SER A 60 0.68 -3.79 -1.27
CA SER A 60 1.95 -4.45 -1.60
C SER A 60 2.87 -3.50 -2.36
N VAL A 61 4.17 -3.62 -2.10
CA VAL A 61 5.21 -2.81 -2.77
C VAL A 61 6.16 -3.74 -3.50
N THR A 62 6.26 -3.57 -4.82
CA THR A 62 7.16 -4.36 -5.68
C THR A 62 8.30 -3.49 -6.22
N LEU A 63 9.56 -3.92 -6.06
CA LEU A 63 10.68 -3.26 -6.72
C LEU A 63 10.96 -3.92 -8.07
N HIS A 64 10.91 -3.14 -9.15
CA HIS A 64 11.19 -3.60 -10.51
C HIS A 64 12.68 -3.82 -10.81
N ARG A 65 13.57 -3.47 -9.87
CA ARG A 65 15.03 -3.59 -10.05
C ARG A 65 15.54 -5.05 -10.10
N ASP A 66 14.68 -6.02 -9.80
CA ASP A 66 14.91 -7.46 -10.00
C ASP A 66 14.62 -7.94 -11.44
N GLN A 67 14.07 -7.11 -12.33
CA GLN A 67 13.68 -7.54 -13.68
C GLN A 67 14.80 -7.44 -14.72
N SER A 68 15.92 -8.14 -14.51
CA SER A 68 16.77 -8.57 -15.64
C SER A 68 16.61 -10.05 -15.99
N SER A 69 15.89 -10.85 -15.21
CA SER A 69 15.45 -12.17 -15.65
C SER A 69 14.34 -12.71 -14.75
N SER A 70 13.29 -13.24 -15.38
CA SER A 70 12.20 -13.98 -14.76
C SER A 70 11.06 -13.15 -14.18
N PHE A 71 9.97 -13.16 -14.93
CA PHE A 71 8.62 -13.38 -14.43
C PHE A 71 8.65 -14.21 -13.14
N GLY A 72 8.28 -13.62 -12.01
CA GLY A 72 8.32 -14.25 -10.71
C GLY A 72 7.92 -13.24 -9.66
N LEU A 73 6.76 -13.48 -9.03
CA LEU A 73 6.16 -12.64 -7.99
C LEU A 73 7.22 -12.18 -7.00
N GLY A 74 7.54 -10.88 -7.03
CA GLY A 74 8.35 -10.25 -5.99
C GLY A 74 7.55 -10.30 -4.69
N PHE A 75 7.82 -11.28 -3.84
CA PHE A 75 7.14 -11.45 -2.57
C PHE A 75 7.49 -10.28 -1.63
N GLY A 76 6.60 -9.29 -1.62
CA GLY A 76 6.53 -8.18 -0.67
C GLY A 76 5.06 -7.93 -0.36
N PHE A 77 4.41 -8.94 0.22
CA PHE A 77 3.01 -8.88 0.60
C PHE A 77 2.94 -8.53 2.08
N PHE A 78 2.25 -7.44 2.42
CA PHE A 78 1.89 -7.16 3.79
C PHE A 78 0.39 -6.92 3.84
N LYS A 79 -0.27 -7.73 4.67
CA LYS A 79 -1.70 -7.59 4.93
C LYS A 79 -1.87 -6.46 5.94
N ALA A 80 -2.43 -5.33 5.51
CA ALA A 80 -2.69 -4.20 6.40
C ALA A 80 -4.19 -4.09 6.62
N ASN A 81 -4.70 -4.69 7.69
CA ASN A 81 -6.08 -4.46 8.11
C ASN A 81 -6.12 -3.07 8.79
N MET A 82 -6.46 -2.02 8.03
CA MET A 82 -6.83 -0.74 8.59
C MET A 82 -8.23 -0.87 9.22
N ILE A 83 -8.32 -1.46 10.41
CA ILE A 83 -9.32 -1.21 11.48
C ILE A 83 -9.45 -2.43 12.39
N ARG A 84 -9.38 -2.15 13.70
CA ARG A 84 -10.27 -2.74 14.71
C ARG A 84 -10.99 -1.59 15.42
#